data_AF-A0A061SHX8-F1
#
_entry.id   AF-A0A061SHX8-F1
#
_cell.length_a   1.000
_cell.length_b   1.000
_cell.length_c   1.000
_cell.angle_alpha   90.00
_cell.angle_beta   90.00
_cell.angle_gamma   90.00
#
_symmetry.space_group_name_H-M   'P 1'
#
loop_
_entity.id
_entity.type
_entity.pdbx_description
1 polymer ?
#
loop_
_entity_poly.entity_id
_entity_poly.type
_entity_poly.pdbx_seq_one_letter_code
_entity_poly.pdbx_strand_id
1 'polypeptide(L)'
;VLALAGGAAARRLATPEGRRRWSQRFAWASAACRRATAGLVRGALEAGSQVLVVAKVLCILLLERGVVPVLTGAWLDLCAMEVLGGGPQQRSALLRSNPLAVAGIYWFAGLGYMLYFTGLSASVVSLLRPEAIPGGLELLLRVRADEDPDALGAAAEEHFGAQLMSTATSFVAYATSMVVLVHLPVQAVHGCLEGFFPWRQRLASPPAEVSMDILLFHVVVPLLLEHLHGAGGAEAAARCARKLLRALANALALQHLLRPEEGEEPVAGEGGPGPSASAGSSEAGARSAAVNWAQRQPLRLRCAAGASLAAGALLAAHGLALVMPVAAGRAALRGHDLYAGLAGLYGFLLAGRACQALWPMVHVADVCAAAASVLRWAKLTLMATGVFAILVGVCPLLLGVLLELLMLPARVSANKSPILFLYQDWVLGLLCLKLWHRVVMAVPLPEPGAGWAALRAWRLAFEDLQHGSLCEGTVRRLWAEITRPVLFAALTALAGPYALAHGLIPAARLLPDRALPLVWLYCYHAAAAAALLAAVAAQARRWVSSWLQGIRDERYLITRQLNNFSPEVSVASAS
;
A
#
# COMPACT_ATOMS: atom_id res chain seq x y z
N VAL A 1 -14.87 -69.39 -16.33
CA VAL A 1 -13.55 -69.09 -16.93
C VAL A 1 -13.12 -70.15 -17.94
N LEU A 2 -13.06 -71.45 -17.59
CA LEU A 2 -12.66 -72.50 -18.54
C LEU A 2 -13.61 -72.66 -19.75
N ALA A 3 -14.91 -72.36 -19.58
CA ALA A 3 -15.86 -72.36 -20.70
C ALA A 3 -15.75 -71.16 -21.66
N LEU A 4 -15.01 -70.09 -21.27
CA LEU A 4 -14.81 -68.88 -22.09
C LEU A 4 -13.37 -68.75 -22.63
N ALA A 5 -12.49 -69.69 -22.28
CA ALA A 5 -11.09 -69.66 -22.66
C ALA A 5 -10.88 -70.53 -23.91
N GLY A 6 -10.59 -69.90 -25.06
CA GLY A 6 -10.32 -70.60 -26.32
C GLY A 6 -9.31 -71.75 -26.17
N GLY A 7 -9.38 -72.74 -27.05
CA GLY A 7 -8.78 -74.08 -26.89
C GLY A 7 -7.27 -74.18 -26.62
N ALA A 8 -6.50 -73.09 -26.75
CA ALA A 8 -5.10 -73.02 -26.34
C ALA A 8 -4.91 -72.70 -24.84
N ALA A 9 -5.82 -71.95 -24.23
CA ALA A 9 -5.77 -71.59 -22.81
C ALA A 9 -6.32 -72.72 -21.92
N ALA A 10 -7.36 -73.44 -22.37
CA ALA A 10 -7.89 -74.61 -21.67
C ALA A 10 -6.85 -75.75 -21.54
N ARG A 11 -6.04 -76.00 -22.59
CA ARG A 11 -4.96 -77.01 -22.55
C ARG A 11 -3.84 -76.68 -21.56
N ARG A 12 -3.49 -75.40 -21.40
CA ARG A 12 -2.49 -74.95 -20.42
C ARG A 12 -2.99 -74.97 -18.97
N LEU A 13 -4.30 -75.04 -18.76
CA LEU A 13 -4.96 -75.14 -17.44
C LEU A 13 -5.29 -76.60 -17.03
N ALA A 14 -5.09 -77.57 -17.93
CA ALA A 14 -5.36 -78.99 -17.67
C ALA A 14 -4.27 -79.64 -16.79
N THR A 15 -3.04 -79.13 -16.81
CA THR A 15 -1.93 -79.61 -15.98
C THR A 15 -1.94 -78.99 -14.56
N PRO A 16 -1.52 -79.73 -13.52
CA PRO A 16 -1.50 -79.23 -12.14
C PRO A 16 -0.59 -78.00 -11.97
N GLU A 17 0.54 -77.95 -12.67
CA GLU A 17 1.43 -76.78 -12.69
C GLU A 17 0.79 -75.57 -13.38
N GLY A 18 0.05 -75.80 -14.46
CA GLY A 18 -0.69 -74.77 -15.16
C GLY A 18 -1.77 -74.12 -14.30
N ARG A 19 -2.51 -74.93 -13.52
CA ARG A 19 -3.48 -74.44 -12.52
C ARG A 19 -2.81 -73.64 -11.41
N ARG A 20 -1.66 -74.09 -10.88
CA ARG A 20 -0.89 -73.34 -9.86
C ARG A 20 -0.40 -71.99 -10.38
N ARG A 21 0.17 -71.95 -11.60
CA ARG A 21 0.62 -70.68 -12.20
C ARG A 21 -0.55 -69.73 -12.47
N TRP A 22 -1.70 -70.26 -12.86
CA TRP A 22 -2.90 -69.44 -13.10
C TRP A 22 -3.53 -68.94 -11.80
N SER A 23 -3.59 -69.76 -10.74
CA SER A 23 -4.07 -69.32 -9.42
C SER A 23 -3.13 -68.30 -8.79
N GLN A 24 -1.80 -68.45 -8.93
CA GLN A 24 -0.82 -67.45 -8.51
C GLN A 24 -0.96 -66.14 -9.29
N ARG A 25 -1.14 -66.21 -10.62
CA ARG A 25 -1.38 -65.04 -11.46
C ARG A 25 -2.70 -64.35 -11.14
N PHE A 26 -3.76 -65.10 -10.87
CA PHE A 26 -5.06 -64.57 -10.49
C PHE A 26 -5.05 -63.98 -9.08
N ALA A 27 -4.37 -64.62 -8.12
CA ALA A 27 -4.16 -64.09 -6.79
C ALA A 27 -3.33 -62.80 -6.83
N TRP A 28 -2.28 -62.76 -7.64
CA TRP A 28 -1.47 -61.56 -7.87
C TRP A 28 -2.29 -60.45 -8.53
N ALA A 29 -3.06 -60.76 -9.59
CA ALA A 29 -3.89 -59.79 -10.30
C ALA A 29 -5.02 -59.24 -9.42
N SER A 30 -5.68 -60.08 -8.63
CA SER A 30 -6.72 -59.64 -7.67
C SER A 30 -6.13 -58.81 -6.53
N ALA A 31 -4.93 -59.14 -6.04
CA ALA A 31 -4.22 -58.34 -5.04
C ALA A 31 -3.69 -57.01 -5.61
N ALA A 32 -3.29 -56.98 -6.88
CA ALA A 32 -2.91 -55.75 -7.58
C ALA A 32 -4.14 -54.85 -7.80
N CYS A 33 -5.28 -55.42 -8.22
CA CYS A 33 -6.54 -54.70 -8.38
C CYS A 33 -7.03 -54.11 -7.04
N ARG A 34 -7.02 -54.89 -5.95
CA ARG A 34 -7.37 -54.39 -4.61
C ARG A 34 -6.46 -53.26 -4.13
N ARG A 35 -5.16 -53.32 -4.43
CA ARG A 35 -4.21 -52.24 -4.09
C ARG A 35 -4.45 -50.98 -4.93
N ALA A 36 -4.76 -51.14 -6.22
CA ALA A 36 -5.09 -50.03 -7.11
C ALA A 36 -6.42 -49.35 -6.71
N THR A 37 -7.46 -50.12 -6.39
CA THR A 37 -8.74 -49.56 -5.92
C THR A 37 -8.63 -48.91 -4.56
N ALA A 38 -7.89 -49.50 -3.62
CA ALA A 38 -7.59 -48.86 -2.33
C ALA A 38 -6.77 -47.56 -2.51
N GLY A 39 -5.82 -47.53 -3.44
CA GLY A 39 -5.07 -46.33 -3.81
C GLY A 39 -5.95 -45.23 -4.40
N LEU A 40 -6.87 -45.60 -5.30
CA LEU A 40 -7.85 -44.67 -5.89
C LEU A 40 -8.84 -44.13 -4.86
N VAL A 41 -9.34 -44.97 -3.95
CA VAL A 41 -10.25 -44.55 -2.87
C VAL A 41 -9.53 -43.63 -1.89
N ARG A 42 -8.29 -43.95 -1.50
CA ARG A 42 -7.47 -43.05 -0.66
C ARG A 42 -7.20 -41.73 -1.36
N GLY A 43 -6.78 -41.77 -2.63
CA GLY A 43 -6.56 -40.55 -3.42
C GLY A 43 -7.83 -39.70 -3.58
N ALA A 44 -9.01 -40.32 -3.73
CA ALA A 44 -10.29 -39.63 -3.80
C ALA A 44 -10.70 -39.03 -2.44
N LEU A 45 -10.46 -39.73 -1.33
CA LEU A 45 -10.71 -39.23 0.03
C LEU A 45 -9.74 -38.09 0.39
N GLU A 46 -8.46 -38.22 0.04
CA GLU A 46 -7.45 -37.18 0.18
C GLU A 46 -7.83 -35.96 -0.65
N ALA A 47 -8.17 -36.12 -1.93
CA ALA A 47 -8.63 -35.02 -2.78
C ALA A 47 -9.91 -34.35 -2.23
N GLY A 48 -10.89 -35.14 -1.76
CA GLY A 48 -12.10 -34.61 -1.13
C GLY A 48 -11.83 -33.83 0.16
N SER A 49 -10.89 -34.32 0.99
CA SER A 49 -10.43 -33.62 2.20
C SER A 49 -9.75 -32.29 1.84
N GLN A 50 -8.86 -32.29 0.84
CA GLN A 50 -8.19 -31.08 0.36
C GLN A 50 -9.20 -30.03 -0.15
N VAL A 51 -10.25 -30.44 -0.88
CA VAL A 51 -11.32 -29.53 -1.32
C VAL A 51 -12.07 -28.93 -0.13
N LEU A 52 -12.36 -29.70 0.92
CA LEU A 52 -13.02 -29.20 2.13
C LEU A 52 -12.12 -28.22 2.91
N VAL A 53 -10.82 -28.49 2.99
CA VAL A 53 -9.84 -27.58 3.60
C VAL A 53 -9.78 -26.26 2.81
N VAL A 54 -9.67 -26.32 1.49
CA VAL A 54 -9.67 -25.13 0.62
C VAL A 54 -10.98 -24.34 0.77
N ALA A 55 -12.12 -25.02 0.79
CA ALA A 55 -13.43 -24.38 0.99
C ALA A 55 -13.53 -23.71 2.36
N LYS A 56 -13.01 -24.35 3.42
CA LYS A 56 -12.93 -23.78 4.78
C LYS A 56 -12.04 -22.54 4.80
N VAL A 57 -10.82 -22.61 4.25
CA VAL A 57 -9.89 -21.47 4.19
C VAL A 57 -10.50 -20.31 3.39
N LEU A 58 -11.13 -20.59 2.25
CA LEU A 58 -11.80 -19.57 1.45
C LEU A 58 -12.96 -18.92 2.22
N CYS A 59 -13.77 -19.73 2.94
CA CYS A 59 -14.85 -19.22 3.78
C CYS A 59 -14.32 -18.30 4.91
N ILE A 60 -13.26 -18.72 5.60
CA ILE A 60 -12.60 -17.93 6.64
C ILE A 60 -12.06 -16.63 6.04
N LEU A 61 -11.38 -16.69 4.89
CA LEU A 61 -10.85 -15.52 4.21
C LEU A 61 -11.97 -14.54 3.82
N LEU A 62 -13.08 -15.03 3.26
CA LEU A 62 -14.24 -14.21 2.90
C LEU A 62 -14.89 -13.58 4.13
N LEU A 63 -14.97 -14.30 5.25
CA LEU A 63 -15.49 -13.78 6.50
C LEU A 63 -14.57 -12.68 7.06
N GLU A 64 -13.29 -12.97 7.24
CA GLU A 64 -12.33 -12.07 7.90
C GLU A 64 -11.90 -10.88 7.04
N ARG A 65 -11.76 -11.07 5.73
CA ARG A 65 -11.32 -10.02 4.80
C ARG A 65 -12.48 -9.37 4.04
N GLY A 66 -13.68 -9.95 4.07
CA GLY A 66 -14.88 -9.39 3.45
C GLY A 66 -15.90 -8.90 4.48
N VAL A 67 -16.53 -9.83 5.21
CA VAL A 67 -17.68 -9.52 6.08
C VAL A 67 -17.29 -8.67 7.29
N VAL A 68 -16.24 -9.05 8.01
CA VAL A 68 -15.77 -8.32 9.21
C VAL A 68 -15.48 -6.84 8.89
N PRO A 69 -14.71 -6.49 7.83
CA PRO A 69 -14.53 -5.08 7.45
C PRO A 69 -15.83 -4.34 7.13
N VAL A 70 -16.81 -4.99 6.50
CA VAL A 70 -18.11 -4.34 6.23
C VAL A 70 -18.85 -4.05 7.53
N LEU A 71 -18.88 -5.01 8.46
CA LEU A 71 -19.53 -4.84 9.76
C LEU A 71 -18.85 -3.77 10.61
N THR A 72 -17.51 -3.76 10.65
CA THR A 72 -16.76 -2.73 11.38
C THR A 72 -16.95 -1.36 10.74
N GLY A 73 -16.97 -1.25 9.41
CA GLY A 73 -17.28 -0.01 8.70
C GLY A 73 -18.68 0.52 8.96
N ALA A 74 -19.69 -0.38 8.99
CA ALA A 74 -21.06 -0.01 9.34
C ALA A 74 -21.16 0.50 10.79
N TRP A 75 -20.46 -0.15 11.73
CA TRP A 75 -20.39 0.32 13.13
C TRP A 75 -19.68 1.67 13.25
N LEU A 76 -18.63 1.90 12.46
CA LEU A 76 -17.91 3.16 12.41
C LEU A 76 -18.81 4.31 11.92
N ASP A 77 -19.62 4.09 10.88
CA ASP A 77 -20.58 5.09 10.39
C ASP A 77 -21.63 5.44 11.47
N LEU A 78 -22.10 4.45 12.24
CA LEU A 78 -22.97 4.69 13.40
C LEU A 78 -22.27 5.53 14.49
N CYS A 79 -20.98 5.27 14.75
CA CYS A 79 -20.20 6.04 15.72
C CYS A 79 -19.95 7.49 15.25
N ALA A 80 -19.85 7.72 13.94
CA ALA A 80 -19.54 8.99 13.31
C ALA A 80 -20.78 9.74 12.75
N MET A 81 -21.99 9.39 13.20
CA MET A 81 -23.24 9.94 12.66
C MET A 81 -23.33 11.46 12.74
N GLU A 82 -22.90 12.06 13.85
CA GLU A 82 -22.91 13.52 14.02
C GLU A 82 -21.99 14.22 13.02
N VAL A 83 -20.87 13.57 12.67
CA VAL A 83 -19.89 14.08 11.71
C VAL A 83 -20.45 14.07 10.29
N LEU A 84 -20.96 12.91 9.84
CA LEU A 84 -21.41 12.71 8.47
C LEU A 84 -22.79 13.31 8.19
N GLY A 85 -23.57 13.57 9.25
CA GLY A 85 -24.95 14.01 9.13
C GLY A 85 -25.89 12.90 8.65
N GLY A 86 -27.19 13.22 8.60
CA GLY A 86 -28.25 12.28 8.16
C GLY A 86 -28.70 11.30 9.25
N GLY A 87 -29.96 10.86 9.18
CA GLY A 87 -30.54 9.88 10.10
C GLY A 87 -30.24 8.42 9.69
N PRO A 88 -30.41 7.44 10.60
CA PRO A 88 -30.25 6.02 10.27
C PRO A 88 -31.26 5.56 9.20
N GLN A 89 -32.43 6.19 9.14
CA GLN A 89 -33.45 5.92 8.12
C GLN A 89 -32.93 6.25 6.70
N GLN A 90 -32.27 7.39 6.52
CA GLN A 90 -31.70 7.80 5.23
C GLN A 90 -30.60 6.84 4.76
N ARG A 91 -29.74 6.40 5.67
CA ARG A 91 -28.70 5.38 5.39
C ARG A 91 -29.31 4.04 4.99
N SER A 92 -30.35 3.61 5.70
CA SER A 92 -31.04 2.36 5.35
C SER A 92 -31.71 2.43 3.98
N ALA A 93 -32.22 3.60 3.59
CA ALA A 93 -32.76 3.83 2.25
C ALA A 93 -31.65 3.77 1.18
N LEU A 94 -30.49 4.41 1.45
CA LEU A 94 -29.31 4.38 0.56
C LEU A 94 -28.77 2.94 0.37
N LEU A 95 -28.68 2.17 1.46
CA LEU A 95 -28.26 0.77 1.41
C LEU A 95 -29.20 -0.10 0.57
N ARG A 96 -30.52 0.15 0.63
CA ARG A 96 -31.49 -0.56 -0.22
C ARG A 96 -31.39 -0.16 -1.68
N SER A 97 -31.14 1.12 -1.97
CA SER A 97 -31.00 1.60 -3.36
C SER A 97 -29.69 1.15 -4.02
N ASN A 98 -28.58 1.16 -3.29
CA ASN A 98 -27.24 0.89 -3.81
C ASN A 98 -26.43 0.00 -2.85
N PRO A 99 -26.80 -1.29 -2.70
CA PRO A 99 -26.21 -2.16 -1.68
C PRO A 99 -24.71 -2.39 -1.89
N LEU A 100 -24.26 -2.57 -3.12
CA LEU A 100 -22.84 -2.82 -3.43
C LEU A 100 -21.96 -1.59 -3.19
N ALA A 101 -22.43 -0.40 -3.56
CA ALA A 101 -21.66 0.83 -3.37
C ALA A 101 -21.49 1.14 -1.88
N VAL A 102 -22.58 1.05 -1.10
CA VAL A 102 -22.54 1.28 0.35
C VAL A 102 -21.71 0.21 1.07
N ALA A 103 -21.87 -1.07 0.70
CA ALA A 103 -21.03 -2.15 1.24
C ALA A 103 -19.54 -1.94 0.92
N GLY A 104 -19.22 -1.47 -0.29
CA GLY A 104 -17.84 -1.11 -0.67
C GLY A 104 -17.27 0.00 0.20
N ILE A 105 -18.03 1.07 0.44
CA ILE A 105 -17.60 2.18 1.32
C ILE A 105 -17.36 1.68 2.75
N TYR A 106 -18.27 0.87 3.30
CA TYR A 106 -18.09 0.28 4.63
C TYR A 106 -16.89 -0.66 4.68
N TRP A 107 -16.69 -1.48 3.65
CA TRP A 107 -15.53 -2.37 3.56
C TRP A 107 -14.20 -1.59 3.64
N PHE A 108 -14.07 -0.51 2.86
CA PHE A 108 -12.87 0.34 2.88
C PHE A 108 -12.68 1.03 4.23
N ALA A 109 -13.75 1.62 4.78
CA ALA A 109 -13.69 2.32 6.06
C ALA A 109 -13.32 1.37 7.22
N GLY A 110 -13.93 0.18 7.25
CA GLY A 110 -13.64 -0.83 8.26
C GLY A 110 -12.25 -1.42 8.12
N LEU A 111 -11.77 -1.68 6.91
CA LEU A 111 -10.39 -2.14 6.68
C LEU A 111 -9.37 -1.08 7.15
N GLY A 112 -9.61 0.19 6.82
CA GLY A 112 -8.76 1.30 7.28
C GLY A 112 -8.72 1.40 8.80
N TYR A 113 -9.86 1.29 9.48
CA TYR A 113 -9.89 1.31 10.95
C TYR A 113 -9.20 0.10 11.58
N MET A 114 -9.40 -1.10 11.04
CA MET A 114 -8.73 -2.30 11.57
C MET A 114 -7.20 -2.17 11.50
N LEU A 115 -6.66 -1.65 10.39
CA LEU A 115 -5.24 -1.37 10.26
C LEU A 115 -4.76 -0.30 11.26
N TYR A 116 -5.55 0.78 11.44
CA TYR A 116 -5.27 1.81 12.44
C TYR A 116 -5.21 1.22 13.86
N PHE A 117 -6.20 0.41 14.23
CA PHE A 117 -6.24 -0.23 15.54
C PHE A 117 -5.07 -1.18 15.76
N THR A 118 -4.69 -1.98 14.76
CA THR A 118 -3.53 -2.87 14.83
C THR A 118 -2.22 -2.08 15.02
N GLY A 119 -2.04 -0.97 14.29
CA GLY A 119 -0.86 -0.11 14.49
C GLY A 119 -0.81 0.54 15.87
N LEU A 120 -1.96 1.00 16.36
CA LEU A 120 -2.09 1.58 17.71
C LEU A 120 -1.79 0.53 18.79
N SER A 121 -2.37 -0.67 18.69
CA SER A 121 -2.17 -1.73 19.68
C SER A 121 -0.74 -2.24 19.68
N ALA A 122 -0.12 -2.45 18.51
CA ALA A 122 1.29 -2.80 18.38
C ALA A 122 2.21 -1.73 19.02
N SER A 123 1.88 -0.44 18.81
CA SER A 123 2.61 0.67 19.42
C SER A 123 2.52 0.63 20.94
N VAL A 124 1.34 0.37 21.52
CA VAL A 124 1.15 0.28 22.99
C VAL A 124 1.89 -0.93 23.57
N VAL A 125 1.82 -2.07 22.89
CA VAL A 125 2.47 -3.33 23.32
C VAL A 125 3.98 -3.19 23.36
N SER A 126 4.56 -2.50 22.39
CA SER A 126 6.01 -2.23 22.36
C SER A 126 6.52 -1.48 23.60
N LEU A 127 5.64 -0.82 24.37
CA LEU A 127 5.99 -0.01 25.55
C LEU A 127 5.85 -0.78 26.87
N LEU A 128 5.04 -1.82 26.88
CA LEU A 128 4.76 -2.63 28.05
C LEU A 128 5.82 -3.72 28.19
N ARG A 129 6.20 -4.06 29.43
CA ARG A 129 6.97 -5.29 29.68
C ARG A 129 6.12 -6.51 29.32
N PRO A 130 6.71 -7.61 28.83
CA PRO A 130 5.97 -8.83 28.51
C PRO A 130 5.17 -9.38 29.71
N GLU A 131 5.67 -9.18 30.93
CA GLU A 131 5.02 -9.57 32.20
C GLU A 131 3.75 -8.77 32.53
N ALA A 132 3.59 -7.59 31.93
CA ALA A 132 2.46 -6.68 32.17
C ALA A 132 1.36 -6.80 31.10
N ILE A 133 1.57 -7.62 30.07
CA ILE A 133 0.60 -7.83 29.00
C ILE A 133 -0.50 -8.75 29.54
N PRO A 134 -1.75 -8.26 29.70
CA PRO A 134 -2.85 -9.14 30.07
C PRO A 134 -3.05 -10.14 28.93
N GLY A 135 -3.25 -11.44 29.23
CA GLY A 135 -3.40 -12.48 28.19
C GLY A 135 -4.51 -12.22 27.15
N GLY A 136 -5.46 -11.31 27.43
CA GLY A 136 -6.45 -10.84 26.45
C GLY A 136 -5.89 -9.91 25.36
N LEU A 137 -4.79 -9.18 25.62
CA LEU A 137 -4.13 -8.33 24.64
C LEU A 137 -3.30 -9.17 23.66
N GLU A 138 -2.69 -10.26 24.13
CA GLU A 138 -2.00 -11.25 23.27
C GLU A 138 -2.96 -11.93 22.29
N LEU A 139 -4.19 -12.25 22.72
CA LEU A 139 -5.25 -12.78 21.85
C LEU A 139 -5.69 -11.77 20.78
N LEU A 140 -5.70 -10.48 21.11
CA LEU A 140 -6.01 -9.36 20.21
C LEU A 140 -4.89 -9.08 19.18
N LEU A 141 -3.63 -9.42 19.51
CA LEU A 141 -2.45 -9.18 18.66
C LEU A 141 -2.09 -10.40 17.80
N ARG A 142 -2.38 -11.62 18.27
CA ARG A 142 -2.15 -12.88 17.54
C ARG A 142 -2.82 -12.93 16.17
N VAL A 143 -3.87 -12.15 15.95
CA VAL A 143 -4.70 -12.23 14.73
C VAL A 143 -4.12 -11.49 13.51
N ARG A 144 -2.98 -10.77 13.61
CA ARG A 144 -2.49 -10.04 12.41
C ARG A 144 -0.98 -9.81 12.27
N ALA A 145 -0.15 -10.24 13.21
CA ALA A 145 1.30 -10.02 13.16
C ALA A 145 2.06 -11.08 12.36
N ASP A 146 1.47 -12.26 12.11
CA ASP A 146 2.16 -13.34 11.40
C ASP A 146 1.95 -13.17 9.89
N GLU A 147 2.89 -12.50 9.23
CA GLU A 147 3.23 -12.78 7.82
C GLU A 147 4.04 -14.10 7.72
N ASP A 148 3.78 -15.08 8.58
CA ASP A 148 4.39 -16.39 8.47
C ASP A 148 3.68 -17.18 7.35
N PRO A 149 4.41 -17.68 6.34
CA PRO A 149 3.83 -18.50 5.27
C PRO A 149 3.16 -19.78 5.81
N ASP A 150 3.49 -20.20 7.03
CA ASP A 150 2.93 -21.36 7.73
C ASP A 150 1.64 -21.07 8.52
N ALA A 151 1.26 -19.79 8.70
CA ALA A 151 0.06 -19.39 9.45
C ALA A 151 -1.25 -19.84 8.75
N LEU A 152 -1.25 -19.90 7.42
CA LEU A 152 -2.36 -20.46 6.63
C LEU A 152 -2.52 -21.96 6.89
N GLY A 153 -1.42 -22.68 7.15
CA GLY A 153 -1.43 -24.08 7.55
C GLY A 153 -2.02 -24.27 8.95
N ALA A 154 -1.61 -23.44 9.91
CA ALA A 154 -2.14 -23.47 11.28
C ALA A 154 -3.65 -23.16 11.35
N ALA A 155 -4.12 -22.16 10.58
CA ALA A 155 -5.54 -21.83 10.48
C ALA A 155 -6.37 -22.93 9.78
N ALA A 156 -5.76 -23.74 8.92
CA ALA A 156 -6.40 -24.89 8.29
C ALA A 156 -6.65 -26.03 9.30
N GLU A 157 -5.79 -26.18 10.32
CA GLU A 157 -5.90 -27.21 11.35
C GLU A 157 -6.86 -26.85 12.51
N GLU A 158 -7.10 -25.56 12.76
CA GLU A 158 -7.93 -25.11 13.89
C GLU A 158 -9.45 -25.32 13.67
N HIS A 159 -10.23 -25.58 14.73
CA HIS A 159 -11.67 -25.80 14.60
C HIS A 159 -12.41 -24.53 14.16
N PHE A 160 -13.31 -24.63 13.16
CA PHE A 160 -14.06 -23.48 12.60
C PHE A 160 -14.79 -22.66 13.68
N GLY A 161 -15.31 -23.31 14.72
CA GLY A 161 -15.98 -22.63 15.84
C GLY A 161 -15.04 -21.79 16.71
N ALA A 162 -13.81 -22.26 16.95
CA ALA A 162 -12.81 -21.50 17.71
C ALA A 162 -12.40 -20.23 16.94
N GLN A 163 -12.21 -20.35 15.62
CA GLN A 163 -11.92 -19.22 14.74
C GLN A 163 -13.04 -18.18 14.74
N LEU A 164 -14.30 -18.62 14.71
CA LEU A 164 -15.45 -17.71 14.76
C LEU A 164 -15.52 -16.94 16.09
N MET A 165 -15.23 -17.59 17.21
CA MET A 165 -15.19 -16.95 18.52
C MET A 165 -14.01 -15.97 18.66
N SER A 166 -12.84 -16.31 18.12
CA SER A 166 -11.70 -15.40 18.05
C SER A 166 -12.02 -14.15 17.20
N THR A 167 -12.67 -14.37 16.06
CA THR A 167 -13.15 -13.29 15.17
C THR A 167 -14.18 -12.40 15.86
N ALA A 168 -15.15 -12.99 16.57
CA ALA A 168 -16.16 -12.25 17.33
C ALA A 168 -15.53 -11.43 18.46
N THR A 169 -14.55 -12.00 19.18
CA THR A 169 -13.80 -11.30 20.24
C THR A 169 -13.04 -10.10 19.65
N SER A 170 -12.43 -10.27 18.49
CA SER A 170 -11.77 -9.20 17.75
C SER A 170 -12.76 -8.11 17.35
N PHE A 171 -13.94 -8.48 16.85
CA PHE A 171 -14.99 -7.52 16.50
C PHE A 171 -15.46 -6.68 17.70
N VAL A 172 -15.65 -7.31 18.86
CA VAL A 172 -16.02 -6.59 20.10
C VAL A 172 -14.92 -5.59 20.51
N ALA A 173 -13.65 -5.97 20.39
CA ALA A 173 -12.54 -5.06 20.65
C ALA A 173 -12.50 -3.87 19.67
N TYR A 174 -12.77 -4.10 18.37
CA TYR A 174 -12.91 -3.02 17.40
C TYR A 174 -14.10 -2.11 17.74
N ALA A 175 -15.27 -2.68 18.05
CA ALA A 175 -16.47 -1.91 18.36
C ALA A 175 -16.29 -1.03 19.62
N THR A 176 -15.71 -1.60 20.68
CA THR A 176 -15.42 -0.89 21.94
C THR A 176 -14.36 0.20 21.75
N SER A 177 -13.30 -0.08 20.99
CA SER A 177 -12.31 0.96 20.67
C SER A 177 -12.91 2.08 19.82
N MET A 178 -13.82 1.82 18.88
CA MET A 178 -14.47 2.88 18.08
C MET A 178 -15.29 3.83 18.95
N VAL A 179 -15.93 3.32 20.01
CA VAL A 179 -16.66 4.18 20.96
C VAL A 179 -15.68 5.14 21.64
N VAL A 180 -14.53 4.64 22.10
CA VAL A 180 -13.53 5.48 22.80
C VAL A 180 -12.78 6.42 21.87
N LEU A 181 -12.41 5.96 20.67
CA LEU A 181 -11.50 6.68 19.76
C LEU A 181 -12.22 7.53 18.72
N VAL A 182 -13.53 7.33 18.53
CA VAL A 182 -14.32 8.05 17.52
C VAL A 182 -15.56 8.68 18.15
N HIS A 183 -16.44 7.88 18.75
CA HIS A 183 -17.73 8.38 19.23
C HIS A 183 -17.60 9.41 20.37
N LEU A 184 -16.85 9.09 21.43
CA LEU A 184 -16.63 10.01 22.55
C LEU A 184 -15.93 11.32 22.12
N PRO A 185 -14.86 11.31 21.30
CA PRO A 185 -14.28 12.55 20.80
C PRO A 185 -15.24 13.38 19.96
N VAL A 186 -16.05 12.73 19.11
CA VAL A 186 -17.06 13.42 18.30
C VAL A 186 -18.08 14.13 19.19
N GLN A 187 -18.60 13.44 20.22
CA GLN A 187 -19.53 14.03 21.17
C GLN A 187 -18.90 15.17 21.98
N ALA A 188 -17.65 14.99 22.43
CA ALA A 188 -16.93 16.04 23.16
C ALA A 188 -16.74 17.30 22.28
N VAL A 189 -16.41 17.11 21.00
CA VAL A 189 -16.28 18.22 20.03
C VAL A 189 -17.63 18.86 19.74
N HIS A 190 -18.69 18.07 19.57
CA HIS A 190 -20.04 18.58 19.33
C HIS A 190 -20.53 19.44 20.50
N GLY A 191 -20.28 19.01 21.74
CA GLY A 191 -20.62 19.77 22.94
C GLY A 191 -19.76 21.02 23.17
N CYS A 192 -18.49 21.01 22.76
CA CYS A 192 -17.58 22.15 22.94
C CYS A 192 -17.65 23.19 21.81
N LEU A 193 -17.94 22.76 20.58
CA LEU A 193 -17.91 23.60 19.38
C LEU A 193 -19.27 23.58 18.66
N GLU A 194 -20.13 24.53 19.01
CA GLU A 194 -21.43 24.70 18.37
C GLU A 194 -21.28 24.96 16.85
N GLY A 195 -22.03 24.20 16.04
CA GLY A 195 -22.06 24.36 14.59
C GLY A 195 -20.84 23.82 13.83
N PHE A 196 -19.91 23.12 14.48
CA PHE A 196 -18.79 22.46 13.77
C PHE A 196 -19.26 21.28 12.91
N PHE A 197 -20.26 20.55 13.38
CA PHE A 197 -20.93 19.44 12.69
C PHE A 197 -22.34 19.83 12.21
N PRO A 198 -22.91 19.17 11.18
CA PRO A 198 -22.30 18.11 10.37
C PRO A 198 -21.29 18.65 9.34
N TRP A 199 -20.40 17.77 8.85
CA TRP A 199 -19.52 18.09 7.74
C TRP A 199 -20.34 18.32 6.47
N ARG A 200 -20.00 19.39 5.73
CA ARG A 200 -20.54 19.74 4.41
C ARG A 200 -20.01 18.75 3.38
N GLN A 201 -20.58 17.56 3.36
CA GLN A 201 -20.31 16.53 2.37
C GLN A 201 -21.47 16.45 1.38
N ARG A 202 -21.15 16.50 0.09
CA ARG A 202 -22.10 16.19 -0.99
C ARG A 202 -21.56 14.96 -1.70
N LEU A 203 -21.71 13.79 -1.09
CA LEU A 203 -21.19 12.52 -1.64
C LEU A 203 -21.86 12.07 -2.95
N ALA A 204 -22.88 12.78 -3.44
CA ALA A 204 -23.76 12.32 -4.51
C ALA A 204 -24.33 13.47 -5.37
N SER A 205 -23.47 14.34 -5.90
CA SER A 205 -23.84 15.21 -7.02
C SER A 205 -22.66 15.32 -8.02
N PRO A 206 -22.72 16.15 -9.08
CA PRO A 206 -22.36 15.89 -10.50
C PRO A 206 -21.10 15.03 -10.81
N PRO A 207 -20.92 14.52 -12.06
CA PRO A 207 -19.75 13.74 -12.48
C PRO A 207 -18.38 14.41 -12.20
N ALA A 208 -18.39 15.70 -11.84
CA ALA A 208 -17.24 16.43 -11.33
C ALA A 208 -16.72 15.98 -9.97
N GLU A 209 -17.62 15.67 -9.04
CA GLU A 209 -17.26 15.30 -7.66
C GLU A 209 -16.63 13.89 -7.66
N VAL A 210 -17.16 12.96 -8.47
CA VAL A 210 -16.61 11.60 -8.64
C VAL A 210 -15.15 11.62 -9.11
N SER A 211 -14.78 12.51 -10.05
CA SER A 211 -13.40 12.63 -10.52
C SER A 211 -12.45 13.13 -9.43
N MET A 212 -12.93 14.01 -8.53
CA MET A 212 -12.11 14.54 -7.44
C MET A 212 -11.93 13.52 -6.31
N ASP A 213 -12.93 12.70 -6.04
CA ASP A 213 -12.80 11.57 -5.09
C ASP A 213 -11.83 10.50 -5.60
N ILE A 214 -11.83 10.21 -6.90
CA ILE A 214 -10.84 9.31 -7.50
C ILE A 214 -9.42 9.83 -7.29
N LEU A 215 -9.17 11.12 -7.49
CA LEU A 215 -7.87 11.74 -7.20
C LEU A 215 -7.51 11.63 -5.73
N LEU A 216 -8.50 11.81 -4.86
CA LEU A 216 -8.29 11.69 -3.43
C LEU A 216 -7.79 10.30 -3.06
N PHE A 217 -8.46 9.25 -3.52
CA PHE A 217 -8.07 7.88 -3.21
C PHE A 217 -6.80 7.42 -3.94
N HIS A 218 -6.50 7.94 -5.12
CA HIS A 218 -5.37 7.47 -5.92
C HIS A 218 -4.08 8.26 -5.69
N VAL A 219 -4.15 9.51 -5.26
CA VAL A 219 -2.98 10.39 -5.13
C VAL A 219 -2.85 10.85 -3.68
N VAL A 220 -3.89 11.49 -3.15
CA VAL A 220 -3.83 12.16 -1.85
C VAL A 220 -3.70 11.16 -0.71
N VAL A 221 -4.63 10.21 -0.58
CA VAL A 221 -4.60 9.22 0.52
C VAL A 221 -3.32 8.38 0.53
N PRO A 222 -2.82 7.82 -0.59
CA PRO A 222 -1.56 7.08 -0.59
C PRO A 222 -0.35 7.92 -0.17
N LEU A 223 -0.23 9.16 -0.63
CA LEU A 223 0.85 10.06 -0.22
C LEU A 223 0.76 10.41 1.27
N LEU A 224 -0.46 10.60 1.79
CA LEU A 224 -0.68 10.82 3.20
C LEU A 224 -0.24 9.59 4.00
N LEU A 225 -0.63 8.39 3.58
CA LEU A 225 -0.23 7.14 4.23
C LEU A 225 1.28 6.91 4.18
N GLU A 226 1.94 7.19 3.06
CA GLU A 226 3.39 7.12 2.94
C GLU A 226 4.08 8.11 3.88
N HIS A 227 3.52 9.31 4.05
CA HIS A 227 4.05 10.30 4.97
C HIS A 227 3.84 9.94 6.44
N LEU A 228 2.68 9.37 6.77
CA LEU A 228 2.33 8.92 8.12
C LEU A 228 3.15 7.69 8.50
N HIS A 229 3.31 6.71 7.60
CA HIS A 229 4.11 5.50 7.83
C HIS A 229 5.62 5.70 7.64
N GLY A 230 6.04 6.75 6.94
CA GLY A 230 7.46 7.04 6.71
C GLY A 230 8.21 7.34 8.01
N ALA A 231 9.50 6.98 8.03
CA ALA A 231 10.40 6.94 9.20
C ALA A 231 10.43 8.20 10.10
N GLY A 232 10.02 9.38 9.63
CA GLY A 232 10.04 10.59 10.46
C GLY A 232 8.77 10.82 11.29
N GLY A 233 7.59 10.53 10.74
CA GLY A 233 6.30 10.98 11.25
C GLY A 233 5.75 10.08 12.36
N ALA A 234 5.52 8.81 12.03
CA ALA A 234 5.09 7.80 12.99
C ALA A 234 6.08 7.67 14.15
N GLU A 235 7.39 7.71 13.89
CA GLU A 235 8.40 7.63 14.95
C GLU A 235 8.39 8.87 15.86
N ALA A 236 8.19 10.07 15.31
CA ALA A 236 8.04 11.28 16.12
C ALA A 236 6.76 11.24 16.97
N ALA A 237 5.62 10.84 16.39
CA ALA A 237 4.37 10.67 17.12
C ALA A 237 4.50 9.60 18.22
N ALA A 238 5.12 8.45 17.91
CA ALA A 238 5.41 7.39 18.86
C ALA A 238 6.39 7.84 19.95
N ARG A 239 7.39 8.67 19.63
CA ARG A 239 8.28 9.30 20.63
C ARG A 239 7.51 10.25 21.56
N CYS A 240 6.63 11.09 21.02
CA CYS A 240 5.78 11.98 21.81
C CYS A 240 4.82 11.20 22.71
N ALA A 241 4.16 10.18 22.16
CA ALA A 241 3.28 9.28 22.92
C ALA A 241 4.05 8.56 24.03
N ARG A 242 5.25 8.04 23.75
CA ARG A 242 6.16 7.45 24.74
C ARG A 242 6.51 8.41 25.87
N LYS A 243 6.92 9.64 25.53
CA LYS A 243 7.26 10.67 26.51
C LYS A 243 6.06 11.02 27.40
N LEU A 244 4.88 11.17 26.81
CA LEU A 244 3.65 11.45 27.55
C LEU A 244 3.28 10.27 28.48
N LEU A 245 3.32 9.04 27.97
CA LEU A 245 3.05 7.83 28.74
C LEU A 245 4.03 7.65 29.89
N ARG A 246 5.32 7.93 29.69
CA ARG A 246 6.32 7.92 30.77
C ARG A 246 6.12 9.04 31.76
N ALA A 247 5.78 10.25 31.32
CA ALA A 247 5.47 11.36 32.23
C ALA A 247 4.27 11.02 33.13
N LEU A 248 3.22 10.42 32.56
CA LEU A 248 2.05 9.93 33.29
C LEU A 248 2.42 8.77 34.23
N ALA A 249 3.21 7.79 33.76
CA ALA A 249 3.68 6.67 34.59
C ALA A 249 4.57 7.15 35.74
N ASN A 250 5.38 8.18 35.53
CA ASN A 250 6.21 8.80 36.57
C ASN A 250 5.35 9.53 37.60
N ALA A 251 4.37 10.32 37.15
CA ALA A 251 3.43 11.03 38.03
C ALA A 251 2.60 10.08 38.91
N LEU A 252 2.37 8.84 38.44
CA LEU A 252 1.56 7.83 39.12
C LEU A 252 2.38 6.72 39.80
N ALA A 253 3.71 6.80 39.75
CA ALA A 253 4.65 5.79 40.23
C ALA A 253 4.46 4.37 39.63
N LEU A 254 4.04 4.29 38.36
CA LEU A 254 3.82 3.06 37.58
C LEU A 254 5.03 2.63 36.74
N GLN A 255 6.22 3.16 37.04
CA GLN A 255 7.46 3.00 36.26
C GLN A 255 7.87 1.52 36.07
N HIS A 256 7.48 0.65 37.01
CA HIS A 256 7.80 -0.78 37.00
C HIS A 256 7.14 -1.57 35.86
N LEU A 257 6.05 -1.05 35.25
CA LEU A 257 5.33 -1.72 34.15
C LEU A 257 5.88 -1.36 32.76
N LEU A 258 6.70 -0.30 32.66
CA LEU A 258 7.28 0.15 31.39
C LEU A 258 8.64 -0.50 31.12
N ARG A 259 8.94 -0.73 29.84
CA ARG A 259 10.26 -1.18 29.38
C ARG A 259 11.29 -0.02 29.52
N PRO A 260 12.51 -0.27 30.05
CA PRO A 260 13.56 0.74 30.12
C PRO A 260 14.00 1.20 28.72
N GLU A 261 14.47 2.46 28.58
CA GLU A 261 15.05 2.94 27.32
C GLU A 261 16.41 2.28 27.07
N GLU A 262 16.65 1.88 25.82
CA GLU A 262 17.99 1.53 25.37
C GLU A 262 18.84 2.82 25.36
N GLY A 263 19.66 3.02 26.41
CA GLY A 263 20.62 4.12 26.52
C GLY A 263 20.73 4.82 27.88
N GLU A 264 19.85 4.56 28.85
CA GLU A 264 20.04 5.05 30.23
C GLU A 264 20.85 4.02 31.04
N GLU A 265 22.17 4.19 31.09
CA GLU A 265 22.95 3.60 32.18
C GLU A 265 22.51 4.24 33.50
N PRO A 266 22.31 3.45 34.57
CA PRO A 266 21.97 4.01 35.87
C PRO A 266 23.17 4.83 36.38
N VAL A 267 22.98 6.15 36.50
CA VAL A 267 23.94 7.04 37.17
C VAL A 267 24.08 6.57 38.61
N ALA A 268 25.18 5.88 38.90
CA ALA A 268 25.63 5.61 40.25
C ALA A 268 25.88 6.96 40.95
N GLY A 269 25.09 7.26 41.98
CA GLY A 269 25.30 8.46 42.79
C GLY A 269 26.66 8.42 43.47
N GLU A 270 27.49 9.42 43.18
CA GLU A 270 28.72 9.69 43.92
C GLU A 270 28.38 10.16 45.35
N GLY A 271 29.01 9.55 46.36
CA GLY A 271 29.05 10.11 47.71
C GLY A 271 29.36 9.13 48.85
N GLY A 272 30.65 8.83 49.08
CA GLY A 272 31.19 8.49 50.41
C GLY A 272 31.76 7.07 50.61
N PRO A 273 32.91 6.91 51.32
CA PRO A 273 33.64 5.65 51.44
C PRO A 273 32.94 4.69 52.42
N GLY A 274 33.06 3.39 52.15
CA GLY A 274 32.35 2.31 52.86
C GLY A 274 32.63 2.23 54.36
N PRO A 275 31.84 1.38 55.04
CA PRO A 275 32.48 0.13 55.46
C PRO A 275 31.65 -1.11 55.12
N SER A 276 32.41 -2.16 54.82
CA SER A 276 32.00 -3.55 54.72
C SER A 276 31.22 -4.04 55.94
N ALA A 277 29.97 -4.47 55.76
CA ALA A 277 29.34 -5.52 56.58
C ALA A 277 27.98 -5.98 55.99
N SER A 278 27.86 -7.30 55.78
CA SER A 278 26.62 -8.07 55.58
C SER A 278 25.73 -7.75 54.36
N ALA A 279 26.15 -8.21 53.18
CA ALA A 279 25.36 -8.16 51.93
C ALA A 279 24.19 -9.17 51.84
N GLY A 280 23.95 -10.00 52.87
CA GLY A 280 22.89 -11.03 52.82
C GLY A 280 21.55 -10.66 53.48
N SER A 281 21.57 -9.76 54.46
CA SER A 281 20.38 -9.40 55.26
C SER A 281 19.72 -8.09 54.83
N SER A 282 20.50 -7.16 54.26
CA SER A 282 19.99 -5.85 53.82
C SER A 282 19.27 -5.91 52.48
N GLU A 283 19.65 -6.79 51.54
CA GLU A 283 18.90 -6.96 50.28
C GLU A 283 17.57 -7.69 50.47
N ALA A 284 17.53 -8.70 51.36
CA ALA A 284 16.27 -9.37 51.71
C ALA A 284 15.36 -8.44 52.53
N GLY A 285 15.92 -7.61 53.42
CA GLY A 285 15.20 -6.57 54.15
C GLY A 285 14.74 -5.41 53.27
N ALA A 286 15.54 -4.98 52.28
CA ALA A 286 15.17 -3.94 51.32
C ALA A 286 14.19 -4.46 50.26
N ARG A 287 14.31 -5.71 49.80
CA ARG A 287 13.32 -6.37 48.93
C ARG A 287 12.03 -6.65 49.69
N SER A 288 12.08 -7.06 50.96
CA SER A 288 10.90 -7.27 51.81
C SER A 288 10.24 -5.96 52.23
N ALA A 289 11.02 -4.93 52.56
CA ALA A 289 10.52 -3.57 52.79
C ALA A 289 9.98 -2.96 51.50
N ALA A 290 10.57 -3.28 50.34
CA ALA A 290 10.09 -2.79 49.07
C ALA A 290 8.79 -3.48 48.61
N VAL A 291 8.70 -4.80 48.82
CA VAL A 291 7.48 -5.59 48.62
C VAL A 291 6.38 -5.16 49.60
N ASN A 292 6.71 -4.89 50.86
CA ASN A 292 5.78 -4.36 51.87
C ASN A 292 5.37 -2.89 51.61
N TRP A 293 6.25 -2.06 51.04
CA TRP A 293 5.95 -0.70 50.57
C TRP A 293 5.01 -0.72 49.36
N ALA A 294 5.28 -1.59 48.39
CA ALA A 294 4.45 -1.79 47.20
C ALA A 294 3.06 -2.37 47.56
N GLN A 295 2.97 -3.23 48.59
CA GLN A 295 1.72 -3.79 49.10
C GLN A 295 0.84 -2.80 49.88
N ARG A 296 1.39 -1.67 50.38
CA ARG A 296 0.66 -0.67 51.19
C ARG A 296 0.04 0.47 50.38
N GLN A 297 0.24 0.50 49.05
CA GLN A 297 -0.35 1.50 48.17
C GLN A 297 -1.68 1.00 47.61
N PRO A 298 -2.73 1.82 47.48
CA PRO A 298 -3.94 1.44 46.75
C PRO A 298 -3.63 1.42 45.24
N LEU A 299 -2.90 0.40 44.81
CA LEU A 299 -2.43 0.18 43.44
C LEU A 299 -3.61 0.26 42.44
N ARG A 300 -4.78 -0.24 42.85
CA ARG A 300 -6.02 -0.17 42.06
C ARG A 300 -6.49 1.26 41.79
N LEU A 301 -6.42 2.15 42.78
CA LEU A 301 -6.80 3.56 42.63
C LEU A 301 -5.81 4.32 41.74
N ARG A 302 -4.50 4.03 41.85
CA ARG A 302 -3.48 4.62 40.98
C ARG A 302 -3.55 4.11 39.55
N CYS A 303 -3.79 2.82 39.36
CA CYS A 303 -4.03 2.24 38.04
C CYS A 303 -5.34 2.78 37.44
N ALA A 304 -6.40 2.94 38.23
CA ALA A 304 -7.65 3.54 37.76
C ALA A 304 -7.48 5.03 37.40
N ALA A 305 -6.76 5.79 38.22
CA ALA A 305 -6.42 7.19 37.94
C ALA A 305 -5.50 7.33 36.72
N GLY A 306 -4.58 6.39 36.52
CA GLY A 306 -3.72 6.35 35.33
C GLY A 306 -4.48 5.99 34.07
N ALA A 307 -5.37 5.01 34.15
CA ALA A 307 -6.24 4.63 33.04
C ALA A 307 -7.19 5.79 32.66
N SER A 308 -7.74 6.52 33.64
CA SER A 308 -8.61 7.67 33.36
C SER A 308 -7.84 8.86 32.77
N LEU A 309 -6.64 9.17 33.26
CA LEU A 309 -5.78 10.21 32.67
C LEU A 309 -5.32 9.84 31.25
N ALA A 310 -4.94 8.59 31.03
CA ALA A 310 -4.57 8.09 29.70
C ALA A 310 -5.76 8.13 28.74
N ALA A 311 -6.95 7.71 29.19
CA ALA A 311 -8.18 7.80 28.40
C ALA A 311 -8.54 9.25 28.07
N GLY A 312 -8.40 10.18 29.04
CA GLY A 312 -8.61 11.61 28.82
C GLY A 312 -7.61 12.23 27.83
N ALA A 313 -6.33 11.88 27.94
CA ALA A 313 -5.31 12.32 26.99
C ALA A 313 -5.56 11.76 25.58
N LEU A 314 -5.99 10.50 25.48
CA LEU A 314 -6.33 9.86 24.22
C LEU A 314 -7.55 10.52 23.56
N LEU A 315 -8.59 10.80 24.36
CA LEU A 315 -9.79 11.53 23.95
C LEU A 315 -9.43 12.92 23.42
N ALA A 316 -8.61 13.67 24.16
CA ALA A 316 -8.16 15.00 23.75
C ALA A 316 -7.32 14.94 22.46
N ALA A 317 -6.41 13.96 22.34
CA ALA A 317 -5.58 13.79 21.15
C ALA A 317 -6.43 13.47 19.90
N HIS A 318 -7.40 12.57 20.02
CA HIS A 318 -8.30 12.22 18.91
C HIS A 318 -9.26 13.37 18.56
N GLY A 319 -9.77 14.10 19.56
CA GLY A 319 -10.59 15.29 19.35
C GLY A 319 -9.81 16.40 18.65
N LEU A 320 -8.56 16.66 19.06
CA LEU A 320 -7.68 17.61 18.39
C LEU A 320 -7.31 17.17 16.97
N ALA A 321 -7.04 15.88 16.77
CA ALA A 321 -6.75 15.32 15.44
C ALA A 321 -7.96 15.41 14.49
N LEU A 322 -9.19 15.41 15.02
CA LEU A 322 -10.41 15.63 14.25
C LEU A 322 -10.64 17.11 13.93
N VAL A 323 -10.50 17.99 14.93
CA VAL A 323 -10.86 19.41 14.82
C VAL A 323 -9.78 20.22 14.10
N MET A 324 -8.51 20.07 14.48
CA MET A 324 -7.45 20.96 14.02
C MET A 324 -7.30 20.94 12.49
N PRO A 325 -7.18 19.78 11.82
CA PRO A 325 -7.08 19.73 10.36
C PRO A 325 -8.28 20.33 9.65
N VAL A 326 -9.50 20.02 10.11
CA VAL A 326 -10.73 20.52 9.46
C VAL A 326 -10.93 22.01 9.71
N ALA A 327 -10.63 22.52 10.90
CA ALA A 327 -10.72 23.94 11.21
C ALA A 327 -9.71 24.77 10.39
N ALA A 328 -8.44 24.35 10.37
CA ALA A 328 -7.41 24.98 9.53
C ALA A 328 -7.76 24.88 8.04
N GLY A 329 -8.27 23.72 7.63
CA GLY A 329 -8.78 23.46 6.30
C GLY A 329 -9.89 24.40 5.87
N ARG A 330 -10.91 24.58 6.71
CA ARG A 330 -12.06 25.48 6.45
C ARG A 330 -11.63 26.95 6.37
N ALA A 331 -10.61 27.33 7.13
CA ALA A 331 -10.04 28.67 7.04
C ALA A 331 -9.35 28.92 5.69
N ALA A 332 -8.71 27.89 5.12
CA ALA A 332 -7.99 27.98 3.85
C ALA A 332 -8.87 27.72 2.62
N LEU A 333 -9.76 26.74 2.68
CA LEU A 333 -10.60 26.26 1.59
C LEU A 333 -12.08 26.35 1.97
N ARG A 334 -12.84 27.13 1.20
CA ARG A 334 -14.30 27.17 1.31
C ARG A 334 -14.89 26.08 0.43
N GLY A 335 -15.70 25.18 0.99
CA GLY A 335 -16.39 24.15 0.22
C GLY A 335 -16.60 22.84 0.97
N HIS A 336 -16.19 21.74 0.35
CA HIS A 336 -16.37 20.38 0.86
C HIS A 336 -15.41 20.08 2.03
N ASP A 337 -15.98 19.73 3.18
CA ASP A 337 -15.21 19.62 4.44
C ASP A 337 -14.18 18.49 4.43
N LEU A 338 -14.39 17.45 3.62
CA LEU A 338 -13.39 16.37 3.45
C LEU A 338 -12.08 16.90 2.84
N TYR A 339 -12.18 17.69 1.76
CA TYR A 339 -10.99 18.24 1.10
C TYR A 339 -10.33 19.32 1.95
N ALA A 340 -11.14 20.13 2.64
CA ALA A 340 -10.66 21.09 3.62
C ALA A 340 -9.85 20.38 4.72
N GLY A 341 -10.41 19.33 5.33
CA GLY A 341 -9.75 18.54 6.38
C GLY A 341 -8.43 17.93 5.93
N LEU A 342 -8.39 17.37 4.72
CA LEU A 342 -7.16 16.84 4.15
C LEU A 342 -6.12 17.91 3.87
N ALA A 343 -6.50 19.04 3.27
CA ALA A 343 -5.59 20.16 3.04
C ALA A 343 -5.01 20.70 4.35
N GLY A 344 -5.85 20.83 5.38
CA GLY A 344 -5.39 21.22 6.71
C GLY A 344 -4.45 20.18 7.33
N LEU A 345 -4.73 18.89 7.18
CA LEU A 345 -3.86 17.82 7.67
C LEU A 345 -2.47 17.87 7.00
N TYR A 346 -2.43 18.05 5.67
CA TYR A 346 -1.17 18.28 4.96
C TYR A 346 -0.45 19.54 5.43
N GLY A 347 -1.19 20.61 5.70
CA GLY A 347 -0.64 21.84 6.27
C GLY A 347 0.06 21.59 7.60
N PHE A 348 -0.57 20.84 8.51
CA PHE A 348 0.05 20.47 9.79
C PHE A 348 1.27 19.56 9.62
N LEU A 349 1.21 18.56 8.74
CA LEU A 349 2.34 17.68 8.48
C LEU A 349 3.53 18.45 7.88
N LEU A 350 3.27 19.35 6.93
CA LEU A 350 4.29 20.19 6.31
C LEU A 350 4.89 21.16 7.32
N ALA A 351 4.06 21.79 8.16
CA ALA A 351 4.52 22.65 9.25
C ALA A 351 5.40 21.86 10.24
N GLY A 352 5.02 20.64 10.60
CA GLY A 352 5.82 19.76 11.45
C GLY A 352 7.19 19.44 10.84
N ARG A 353 7.23 19.11 9.54
CA ARG A 353 8.50 18.88 8.82
C ARG A 353 9.35 20.15 8.72
N ALA A 354 8.73 21.30 8.47
CA ALA A 354 9.43 22.58 8.45
C ALA A 354 10.06 22.89 9.81
N CYS A 355 9.32 22.71 10.91
CA CYS A 355 9.87 22.86 12.27
C CYS A 355 11.03 21.90 12.53
N GLN A 356 10.91 20.63 12.14
CA GLN A 356 12.00 19.64 12.28
C GLN A 356 13.25 20.04 11.48
N ALA A 357 13.09 20.56 10.26
CA ALA A 357 14.20 21.00 9.42
C ALA A 357 14.87 22.27 9.95
N LEU A 358 14.10 23.18 10.55
CA LEU A 358 14.60 24.43 11.13
C LEU A 358 15.22 24.25 12.53
N TRP A 359 14.79 23.24 13.29
CA TRP A 359 15.27 22.95 14.65
C TRP A 359 16.80 22.94 14.79
N PRO A 360 17.57 22.16 13.99
CA PRO A 360 19.02 22.17 14.10
C PRO A 360 19.65 23.51 13.68
N MET A 361 18.97 24.32 12.85
CA MET A 361 19.49 25.62 12.41
C MET A 361 19.44 26.68 13.52
N VAL A 362 18.50 26.56 14.47
CA VAL A 362 18.41 27.45 15.64
C VAL A 362 19.63 27.29 16.56
N HIS A 363 20.28 26.12 16.54
CA HIS A 363 21.46 25.82 17.36
C HIS A 363 22.79 26.17 16.68
N VAL A 364 22.79 26.62 15.42
CA VAL A 364 23.99 27.06 14.70
C VAL A 364 24.25 28.54 15.01
N ALA A 365 25.42 28.87 15.55
CA ALA A 365 25.77 30.23 15.98
C ALA A 365 25.96 31.23 14.79
N ASP A 366 26.20 30.73 13.58
CA ASP A 366 26.50 31.57 12.40
C ASP A 366 25.27 31.89 11.56
N VAL A 367 24.75 33.11 11.71
CA VAL A 367 23.58 33.64 10.96
C VAL A 367 23.81 33.59 9.43
N CYS A 368 25.03 33.86 8.96
CA CYS A 368 25.37 33.81 7.54
C CYS A 368 25.28 32.40 6.96
N ALA A 369 25.71 31.37 7.71
CA ALA A 369 25.62 29.98 7.29
C ALA A 369 24.17 29.48 7.28
N ALA A 370 23.36 29.93 8.26
CA ALA A 370 21.92 29.69 8.27
C ALA A 370 21.23 30.34 7.07
N ALA A 371 21.50 31.61 6.78
CA ALA A 371 20.92 32.33 5.64
C ALA A 371 21.28 31.69 4.28
N ALA A 372 22.54 31.28 4.08
CA ALA A 372 22.97 30.56 2.89
C ALA A 372 22.25 29.20 2.74
N SER A 373 22.00 28.52 3.85
CA SER A 373 21.23 27.27 3.86
C SER A 373 19.78 27.50 3.46
N VAL A 374 19.12 28.50 4.03
CA VAL A 374 17.75 28.88 3.68
C VAL A 374 17.63 29.22 2.19
N LEU A 375 18.54 30.02 1.63
CA LEU A 375 18.54 30.35 0.20
C LEU A 375 18.72 29.13 -0.70
N ARG A 376 19.60 28.18 -0.33
CA ARG A 376 19.77 26.91 -1.07
C ARG A 376 18.50 26.08 -1.07
N TRP A 377 17.87 25.92 0.10
CA TRP A 377 16.59 25.20 0.22
C TRP A 377 15.49 25.92 -0.56
N ALA A 378 15.40 27.25 -0.46
CA ALA A 378 14.43 28.07 -1.20
C ALA A 378 14.56 27.88 -2.72
N LYS A 379 15.79 27.94 -3.26
CA LYS A 379 16.07 27.67 -4.68
C LYS A 379 15.62 26.26 -5.07
N LEU A 380 15.99 25.25 -4.27
CA LEU A 380 15.62 23.86 -4.53
C LEU A 380 14.10 23.67 -4.53
N THR A 381 13.38 24.22 -3.54
CA THR A 381 11.92 24.17 -3.50
C THR A 381 11.30 24.84 -4.70
N LEU A 382 11.77 26.03 -5.11
CA LEU A 382 11.24 26.71 -6.28
C LEU A 382 11.41 25.89 -7.56
N MET A 383 12.60 25.32 -7.77
CA MET A 383 12.88 24.45 -8.91
C MET A 383 12.01 23.18 -8.88
N ALA A 384 11.95 22.49 -7.74
CA ALA A 384 11.17 21.28 -7.57
C ALA A 384 9.68 21.55 -7.81
N THR A 385 9.12 22.59 -7.18
CA THR A 385 7.72 22.98 -7.36
C THR A 385 7.41 23.29 -8.81
N GLY A 386 8.30 24.00 -9.53
CA GLY A 386 8.12 24.25 -10.97
C GLY A 386 8.06 22.96 -11.80
N VAL A 387 9.01 22.05 -11.60
CA VAL A 387 9.04 20.77 -12.33
C VAL A 387 7.84 19.89 -11.99
N PHE A 388 7.47 19.77 -10.72
CA PHE A 388 6.31 19.00 -10.29
C PHE A 388 4.99 19.61 -10.75
N ALA A 389 4.84 20.95 -10.76
CA ALA A 389 3.65 21.62 -11.29
C ALA A 389 3.44 21.31 -12.78
N ILE A 390 4.52 21.25 -13.55
CA ILE A 390 4.45 20.83 -14.96
C ILE A 390 4.14 19.34 -15.06
N LEU A 391 4.85 18.49 -14.30
CA LEU A 391 4.72 17.03 -14.40
C LEU A 391 3.36 16.49 -13.91
N VAL A 392 2.76 17.10 -12.89
CA VAL A 392 1.51 16.66 -12.26
C VAL A 392 0.31 17.53 -12.69
N GLY A 393 0.54 18.78 -13.11
CA GLY A 393 -0.51 19.67 -13.63
C GLY A 393 -0.60 19.63 -15.15
N VAL A 394 0.44 20.15 -15.82
CA VAL A 394 0.41 20.41 -17.27
C VAL A 394 0.48 19.12 -18.10
N CYS A 395 1.44 18.24 -17.85
CA CYS A 395 1.61 17.01 -18.62
C CYS A 395 0.35 16.11 -18.56
N PRO A 396 -0.28 15.89 -17.39
CA PRO A 396 -1.51 15.12 -17.29
C PRO A 396 -2.68 15.80 -18.00
N LEU A 397 -2.83 17.12 -17.88
CA LEU A 397 -3.87 17.84 -18.61
C LEU A 397 -3.72 17.64 -20.13
N LEU A 398 -2.51 17.80 -20.66
CA LEU A 398 -2.25 17.59 -22.09
C LEU A 398 -2.51 16.15 -22.54
N LEU A 399 -2.06 15.17 -21.76
CA LEU A 399 -2.27 13.76 -22.06
C LEU A 399 -3.74 13.37 -21.98
N GLY A 400 -4.46 13.89 -20.99
CA GLY A 400 -5.89 13.69 -20.80
C GLY A 400 -6.71 14.23 -21.94
N VAL A 401 -6.46 15.47 -22.35
CA VAL A 401 -7.12 16.09 -23.51
C VAL A 401 -6.81 15.30 -24.78
N LEU A 402 -5.56 14.84 -24.97
CA LEU A 402 -5.21 13.99 -26.12
C LEU A 402 -6.03 12.69 -26.13
N LEU A 403 -6.21 12.05 -24.97
CA LEU A 403 -7.03 10.84 -24.85
C LEU A 403 -8.51 11.12 -25.12
N GLU A 404 -9.07 12.22 -24.61
CA GLU A 404 -10.46 12.59 -24.88
C GLU A 404 -10.68 12.85 -26.38
N LEU A 405 -9.72 13.51 -27.05
CA LEU A 405 -9.76 13.72 -28.50
C LEU A 405 -9.65 12.41 -29.30
N LEU A 406 -8.94 11.41 -28.78
CA LEU A 406 -8.92 10.06 -29.33
C LEU A 406 -10.18 9.25 -29.01
N MET A 407 -10.96 9.62 -28.00
CA MET A 407 -12.23 8.97 -27.68
C MET A 407 -13.44 9.68 -28.33
N LEU A 408 -13.24 10.90 -28.82
CA LEU A 408 -14.28 11.78 -29.33
C LEU A 408 -15.20 11.13 -30.40
N PRO A 409 -14.69 10.44 -31.43
CA PRO A 409 -15.53 9.87 -32.48
C PRO A 409 -16.40 8.70 -32.00
N ALA A 410 -16.04 8.07 -30.87
CA ALA A 410 -16.86 7.03 -30.26
C ALA A 410 -18.07 7.61 -29.48
N ARG A 411 -18.01 8.90 -29.10
CA ARG A 411 -19.03 9.56 -28.26
C ARG A 411 -19.92 10.54 -29.03
N VAL A 412 -19.37 11.21 -30.05
CA VAL A 412 -20.02 12.36 -30.69
C VAL A 412 -20.04 12.19 -32.21
N SER A 413 -21.19 12.50 -32.82
CA SER A 413 -21.34 12.54 -34.27
C SER A 413 -20.79 13.86 -34.85
N ALA A 414 -20.36 13.84 -36.12
CA ALA A 414 -19.65 14.94 -36.78
C ALA A 414 -20.35 16.31 -36.78
N ASN A 415 -21.65 16.38 -36.47
CA ASN A 415 -22.44 17.61 -36.48
C ASN A 415 -22.60 18.26 -35.09
N LYS A 416 -21.99 17.71 -34.04
CA LYS A 416 -22.09 18.24 -32.67
C LYS A 416 -20.72 18.64 -32.15
N SER A 417 -20.65 19.78 -31.45
CA SER A 417 -19.43 20.22 -30.76
C SER A 417 -19.28 19.48 -29.43
N PRO A 418 -18.11 18.87 -29.15
CA PRO A 418 -17.84 18.27 -27.86
C PRO A 418 -17.65 19.33 -26.77
N ILE A 419 -18.04 19.02 -25.55
CA ILE A 419 -17.73 19.83 -24.37
C ILE A 419 -16.57 19.16 -23.64
N LEU A 420 -15.43 19.83 -23.58
CA LEU A 420 -14.24 19.35 -22.86
C LEU A 420 -14.30 19.80 -21.41
N PHE A 421 -14.28 18.85 -20.48
CA PHE A 421 -14.21 19.12 -19.06
C PHE A 421 -12.76 18.98 -18.61
N LEU A 422 -11.99 20.08 -18.68
CA LEU A 422 -10.54 20.08 -18.45
C LEU A 422 -10.09 19.42 -17.14
N TYR A 423 -10.90 19.52 -16.07
CA TYR A 423 -10.56 18.86 -14.81
C TYR A 423 -10.71 17.33 -14.88
N GLN A 424 -11.71 16.81 -15.61
CA GLN A 424 -11.88 15.36 -15.84
C GLN A 424 -10.75 14.83 -16.72
N ASP A 425 -10.42 15.59 -17.76
CA ASP A 425 -9.30 15.26 -18.65
C ASP A 425 -8.00 15.23 -17.86
N TRP A 426 -7.76 16.21 -16.99
CA TRP A 426 -6.61 16.21 -16.08
C TRP A 426 -6.56 14.97 -15.17
N VAL A 427 -7.69 14.54 -14.60
CA VAL A 427 -7.77 13.31 -13.79
C VAL A 427 -7.41 12.08 -14.62
N LEU A 428 -7.97 11.97 -15.83
CA LEU A 428 -7.69 10.88 -16.75
C LEU A 428 -6.19 10.81 -17.10
N GLY A 429 -5.59 11.95 -17.39
CA GLY A 429 -4.15 12.03 -17.66
C GLY A 429 -3.29 11.68 -16.44
N LEU A 430 -3.72 12.01 -15.22
CA LEU A 430 -3.02 11.63 -13.99
C LEU A 430 -3.03 10.13 -13.77
N LEU A 431 -4.16 9.47 -14.04
CA LEU A 431 -4.25 8.02 -14.01
C LEU A 431 -3.30 7.37 -15.03
N CYS A 432 -3.22 7.94 -16.24
CA CYS A 432 -2.27 7.46 -17.26
C CYS A 432 -0.81 7.65 -16.84
N LEU A 433 -0.45 8.80 -16.27
CA LEU A 433 0.90 9.05 -15.77
C LEU A 433 1.24 8.08 -14.62
N LYS A 434 0.30 7.82 -13.70
CA LYS A 434 0.45 6.86 -12.62
C LYS A 434 0.63 5.43 -13.14
N LEU A 435 -0.17 5.03 -14.13
CA LEU A 435 -0.05 3.73 -14.78
C LEU A 435 1.31 3.58 -15.47
N TRP A 436 1.74 4.61 -16.20
CA TRP A 436 3.03 4.62 -16.87
C TRP A 436 4.20 4.52 -15.89
N HIS A 437 4.17 5.28 -14.78
CA HIS A 437 5.16 5.15 -13.69
C HIS A 437 5.22 3.70 -13.18
N ARG A 438 4.07 3.07 -12.92
CA ARG A 438 4.00 1.67 -12.48
C ARG A 438 4.60 0.71 -13.50
N VAL A 439 4.34 0.91 -14.79
CA VAL A 439 4.91 0.09 -15.87
C VAL A 439 6.43 0.24 -15.92
N VAL A 440 6.95 1.47 -15.87
CA VAL A 440 8.40 1.72 -15.88
C VAL A 440 9.08 1.07 -14.67
N MET A 441 8.44 1.13 -13.49
CA MET A 441 8.96 0.52 -12.26
C MET A 441 8.80 -1.02 -12.21
N ALA A 442 7.93 -1.61 -13.02
CA ALA A 442 7.76 -3.06 -13.11
C ALA A 442 8.79 -3.73 -14.02
N VAL A 443 9.29 -3.02 -15.05
CA VAL A 443 10.27 -3.57 -15.99
C VAL A 443 11.66 -3.61 -15.36
N PRO A 444 12.41 -4.73 -15.38
CA PRO A 444 13.78 -4.79 -14.88
C PRO A 444 14.67 -3.71 -15.51
N LEU A 445 15.65 -3.19 -14.74
CA LEU A 445 16.55 -2.14 -15.22
C LEU A 445 17.24 -2.57 -16.53
N PRO A 446 17.00 -1.88 -17.66
CA PRO A 446 17.59 -2.28 -18.94
C PRO A 446 19.10 -2.13 -18.94
N GLU A 447 19.82 -3.11 -19.49
CA GLU A 447 21.28 -3.09 -19.63
C GLU A 447 21.78 -1.90 -20.48
N PRO A 448 22.98 -1.37 -20.20
CA PRO A 448 23.51 -0.24 -20.94
C PRO A 448 23.80 -0.66 -22.39
N GLY A 449 23.27 0.09 -23.36
CA GLY A 449 23.38 -0.22 -24.79
C GLY A 449 22.23 -1.03 -25.38
N ALA A 450 21.29 -1.53 -24.55
CA ALA A 450 20.01 -2.02 -25.06
C ALA A 450 19.24 -0.87 -25.73
N GLY A 451 18.47 -1.14 -26.79
CA GLY A 451 17.70 -0.15 -27.57
C GLY A 451 16.61 0.65 -26.83
N TRP A 452 16.65 0.64 -25.50
CA TRP A 452 15.68 1.19 -24.55
C TRP A 452 16.30 2.30 -23.66
N ALA A 453 17.18 3.12 -24.22
CA ALA A 453 17.90 4.17 -23.49
C ALA A 453 16.97 5.13 -22.72
N ALA A 454 15.86 5.55 -23.33
CA ALA A 454 14.87 6.42 -22.69
C ALA A 454 14.21 5.75 -21.47
N LEU A 455 13.82 4.47 -21.60
CA LEU A 455 13.22 3.71 -20.49
C LEU A 455 14.20 3.57 -19.32
N ARG A 456 15.48 3.32 -19.61
CA ARG A 456 16.54 3.29 -18.59
C ARG A 456 16.70 4.65 -17.90
N ALA A 457 16.73 5.74 -18.65
CA ALA A 457 16.84 7.10 -18.10
C ALA A 457 15.66 7.44 -17.16
N TRP A 458 14.45 7.08 -17.57
CA TRP A 458 13.24 7.25 -16.74
C TRP A 458 13.29 6.42 -15.48
N ARG A 459 13.70 5.15 -15.60
CA ARG A 459 13.82 4.24 -14.46
C ARG A 459 14.77 4.78 -13.39
N LEU A 460 15.96 5.22 -13.81
CA LEU A 460 16.95 5.81 -12.90
C LEU A 460 16.43 7.08 -12.24
N ALA A 461 15.79 7.98 -13.01
CA ALA A 461 15.22 9.21 -12.45
C ALA A 461 14.09 8.95 -11.42
N PHE A 462 13.31 7.88 -11.57
CA PHE A 462 12.32 7.48 -10.56
C PHE A 462 12.94 6.80 -9.34
N GLU A 463 13.95 5.95 -9.53
CA GLU A 463 14.67 5.33 -8.41
C GLU A 463 15.36 6.38 -7.53
N ASP A 464 15.99 7.38 -8.15
CA ASP A 464 16.58 8.54 -7.46
C ASP A 464 15.52 9.33 -6.67
N LEU A 465 14.30 9.43 -7.18
CA LEU A 465 13.21 10.14 -6.49
C LEU A 465 12.66 9.33 -5.31
N GLN A 466 12.62 8.01 -5.42
CA GLN A 466 12.08 7.12 -4.37
C GLN A 466 13.06 6.90 -3.22
N HIS A 467 14.34 6.73 -3.52
CA HIS A 467 15.35 6.35 -2.52
C HIS A 467 16.36 7.47 -2.23
N GLY A 468 16.51 8.44 -3.13
CA GLY A 468 17.45 9.55 -2.99
C GLY A 468 16.84 10.78 -2.33
N SER A 469 17.70 11.63 -1.77
CA SER A 469 17.28 12.96 -1.31
C SER A 469 16.98 13.87 -2.50
N LEU A 470 15.94 14.70 -2.37
CA LEU A 470 15.66 15.75 -3.34
C LEU A 470 16.84 16.72 -3.39
N CYS A 471 17.61 16.65 -4.47
CA CYS A 471 18.75 17.52 -4.74
C CYS A 471 18.55 18.25 -6.07
N GLU A 472 19.32 19.32 -6.29
CA GLU A 472 19.27 20.07 -7.56
C GLU A 472 19.57 19.18 -8.77
N GLY A 473 20.49 18.21 -8.62
CA GLY A 473 20.80 17.22 -9.65
C GLY A 473 19.60 16.32 -10.00
N THR A 474 18.88 15.84 -8.99
CA THR A 474 17.68 15.01 -9.15
C THR A 474 16.58 15.77 -9.89
N VAL A 475 16.30 17.02 -9.49
CA VAL A 475 15.29 17.87 -10.14
C VAL A 475 15.67 18.18 -11.58
N ARG A 476 16.96 18.46 -11.84
CA ARG A 476 17.46 18.73 -13.20
C ARG A 476 17.36 17.50 -14.10
N ARG A 477 17.65 16.31 -13.57
CA ARG A 477 17.50 15.03 -14.27
C ARG A 477 16.03 14.75 -14.57
N LEU A 478 15.14 14.93 -13.59
CA LEU A 478 13.69 14.79 -13.77
C LEU A 478 13.18 15.70 -14.89
N TRP A 479 13.62 16.96 -14.90
CA TRP A 479 13.29 17.89 -15.98
C TRP A 479 13.81 17.44 -17.35
N ALA A 480 15.11 17.11 -17.43
CA ALA A 480 15.77 16.83 -18.71
C ALA A 480 15.32 15.50 -19.34
N GLU A 481 15.20 14.45 -18.54
CA GLU A 481 14.94 13.08 -19.00
C GLU A 481 13.44 12.76 -19.13
N ILE A 482 12.59 13.34 -18.26
CA ILE A 482 11.16 13.01 -18.20
C ILE A 482 10.29 14.20 -18.58
N THR A 483 10.32 15.29 -17.80
CA THR A 483 9.30 16.36 -17.92
C THR A 483 9.36 17.06 -19.27
N ARG A 484 10.55 17.47 -19.72
CA ARG A 484 10.72 18.20 -20.99
C ARG A 484 10.37 17.32 -22.21
N PRO A 485 10.86 16.07 -22.35
CA PRO A 485 10.49 15.22 -23.48
C PRO A 485 8.99 14.91 -23.52
N VAL A 486 8.37 14.58 -22.38
CA VAL A 486 6.94 14.28 -22.30
C VAL A 486 6.11 15.51 -22.65
N LEU A 487 6.45 16.69 -22.09
CA LEU A 487 5.78 17.94 -22.39
C LEU A 487 5.84 18.27 -23.88
N PHE A 488 7.03 18.19 -24.49
CA PHE A 488 7.20 18.49 -25.90
C PHE A 488 6.44 17.49 -26.78
N ALA A 489 6.54 16.19 -26.50
CA ALA A 489 5.82 15.16 -27.24
C ALA A 489 4.30 15.36 -27.17
N ALA A 490 3.76 15.63 -25.98
CA ALA A 490 2.33 15.88 -25.79
C ALA A 490 1.86 17.14 -26.53
N LEU A 491 2.62 18.24 -26.44
CA LEU A 491 2.33 19.47 -27.19
C LEU A 491 2.36 19.25 -28.69
N THR A 492 3.35 18.52 -29.21
CA THR A 492 3.42 18.20 -30.65
C THR A 492 2.27 17.30 -31.10
N ALA A 493 1.86 16.33 -30.27
CA ALA A 493 0.75 15.43 -30.56
C ALA A 493 -0.60 16.16 -30.55
N LEU A 494 -0.73 17.23 -29.75
CA LEU A 494 -1.93 18.05 -29.70
C LEU A 494 -1.97 19.08 -30.84
N ALA A 495 -0.87 19.81 -31.03
CA ALA A 495 -0.78 20.94 -31.96
C ALA A 495 -0.61 20.50 -33.42
N GLY A 496 0.12 19.40 -33.68
CA GLY A 496 0.41 18.93 -35.03
C GLY A 496 -0.85 18.58 -35.83
N PRO A 497 -1.70 17.66 -35.34
CA PRO A 497 -2.96 17.30 -36.03
C PRO A 497 -3.91 18.49 -36.15
N TYR A 498 -3.98 19.33 -35.12
CA TYR A 498 -4.80 20.54 -35.12
C TYR A 498 -4.37 21.53 -36.21
N ALA A 499 -3.09 21.86 -36.28
CA ALA A 499 -2.54 22.78 -37.28
C ALA A 499 -2.72 22.27 -38.71
N LEU A 500 -2.61 20.96 -38.92
CA LEU A 500 -2.88 20.34 -40.22
C LEU A 500 -4.37 20.41 -40.58
N ALA A 501 -5.26 20.04 -39.67
CA ALA A 501 -6.70 19.92 -39.93
C ALA A 501 -7.42 21.27 -40.05
N HIS A 502 -7.02 22.29 -39.26
CA HIS A 502 -7.64 23.61 -39.27
C HIS A 502 -6.85 24.66 -40.07
N GLY A 503 -5.56 24.45 -40.29
CA GLY A 503 -4.69 25.38 -41.00
C GLY A 503 -4.36 24.92 -42.41
N LEU A 504 -3.49 23.91 -42.52
CA LEU A 504 -2.88 23.53 -43.79
C LEU A 504 -3.90 22.97 -44.80
N ILE A 505 -4.77 22.04 -44.39
CA ILE A 505 -5.72 21.37 -45.27
C ILE A 505 -6.74 22.37 -45.87
N PRO A 506 -7.39 23.24 -45.07
CA PRO A 506 -8.28 24.26 -45.61
C PRO A 506 -7.56 25.31 -46.47
N ALA A 507 -6.39 25.79 -46.03
CA ALA A 507 -5.64 26.82 -46.75
C ALA A 507 -5.18 26.33 -48.14
N ALA A 508 -4.78 25.06 -48.25
CA ALA A 508 -4.37 24.44 -49.50
C ALA A 508 -5.54 23.88 -50.33
N ARG A 509 -6.80 23.98 -49.85
CA ARG A 509 -8.02 23.44 -50.49
C ARG A 509 -7.86 21.97 -50.93
N LEU A 510 -7.20 21.16 -50.11
CA LEU A 510 -6.90 19.75 -50.44
C LEU A 510 -8.15 18.86 -50.46
N LEU A 511 -9.21 19.26 -49.76
CA LEU A 511 -10.46 18.49 -49.61
C LEU A 511 -11.69 19.39 -49.81
N PRO A 512 -12.83 18.84 -50.26
CA PRO A 512 -14.09 19.59 -50.34
C PRO A 512 -14.57 20.06 -48.97
N ASP A 513 -15.21 21.23 -48.89
CA ASP A 513 -15.68 21.82 -47.63
C ASP A 513 -16.62 20.90 -46.83
N ARG A 514 -17.38 20.03 -47.53
CA ARG A 514 -18.26 19.04 -46.90
C ARG A 514 -17.53 17.95 -46.12
N ALA A 515 -16.25 17.70 -46.41
CA ALA A 515 -15.43 16.70 -45.74
C ALA A 515 -14.69 17.25 -44.50
N LEU A 516 -14.59 18.58 -44.35
CA LEU A 516 -13.83 19.21 -43.26
C LEU A 516 -14.30 18.81 -41.85
N PRO A 517 -15.61 18.70 -41.54
CA PRO A 517 -16.05 18.26 -40.21
C PRO A 517 -15.59 16.84 -39.87
N LEU A 518 -15.51 15.94 -40.86
CA LEU A 518 -14.98 14.59 -40.67
C LEU A 518 -13.46 14.61 -40.42
N VAL A 519 -12.73 15.48 -41.12
CA VAL A 519 -11.29 15.67 -40.89
C VAL A 519 -11.04 16.18 -39.47
N TRP A 520 -11.82 17.14 -38.97
CA TRP A 520 -11.68 17.65 -37.60
C TRP A 520 -11.98 16.58 -36.54
N LEU A 521 -12.93 15.69 -36.81
CA LEU A 521 -13.28 14.60 -35.91
C LEU A 521 -12.21 13.51 -35.85
N TYR A 522 -11.61 13.14 -37.00
CA TYR A 522 -10.70 11.99 -37.10
C TYR A 522 -9.20 12.36 -37.22
N CYS A 523 -8.83 13.64 -37.19
CA CYS A 523 -7.42 14.06 -37.37
C CYS A 523 -6.48 13.43 -36.32
N TYR A 524 -6.90 13.36 -35.06
CA TYR A 524 -6.12 12.74 -33.98
C TYR A 524 -6.00 11.22 -34.14
N HIS A 525 -7.00 10.55 -34.71
CA HIS A 525 -6.95 9.12 -35.01
C HIS A 525 -6.00 8.83 -36.16
N ALA A 526 -6.05 9.63 -37.22
CA ALA A 526 -5.14 9.53 -38.35
C ALA A 526 -3.69 9.77 -37.91
N ALA A 527 -3.46 10.77 -37.06
CA ALA A 527 -2.13 11.04 -36.49
C ALA A 527 -1.64 9.89 -35.60
N ALA A 528 -2.50 9.33 -34.74
CA ALA A 528 -2.15 8.18 -33.90
C ALA A 528 -1.85 6.93 -34.73
N ALA A 529 -2.64 6.65 -35.78
CA ALA A 529 -2.39 5.55 -36.70
C ALA A 529 -1.06 5.72 -37.45
N ALA A 530 -0.77 6.94 -37.94
CA ALA A 530 0.51 7.24 -38.59
C ALA A 530 1.71 7.07 -37.63
N ALA A 531 1.58 7.53 -36.39
CA ALA A 531 2.61 7.35 -35.36
C ALA A 531 2.83 5.86 -35.02
N LEU A 532 1.76 5.07 -34.92
CA LEU A 532 1.83 3.63 -34.69
C LEU A 532 2.54 2.92 -35.85
N LEU A 533 2.17 3.23 -37.10
CA LEU A 533 2.82 2.67 -38.28
C LEU A 533 4.31 3.02 -38.34
N ALA A 534 4.66 4.27 -38.02
CA ALA A 534 6.07 4.70 -37.94
C ALA A 534 6.84 3.93 -36.84
N ALA A 535 6.23 3.73 -35.67
CA ALA A 535 6.83 2.97 -34.57
C ALA A 535 7.04 1.49 -34.94
N VAL A 536 6.04 0.85 -35.55
CA VAL A 536 6.13 -0.54 -36.03
C VAL A 536 7.21 -0.66 -37.10
N ALA A 537 7.27 0.27 -38.06
CA ALA A 537 8.31 0.29 -39.08
C ALA A 537 9.71 0.48 -38.47
N ALA A 538 9.87 1.35 -37.48
CA ALA A 538 11.14 1.54 -36.78
C ALA A 538 11.56 0.28 -36.01
N GLN A 539 10.60 -0.40 -35.36
CA GLN A 539 10.87 -1.65 -34.66
C GLN A 539 11.26 -2.77 -35.61
N ALA A 540 10.55 -2.92 -36.73
CA ALA A 540 10.88 -3.89 -37.77
C ALA A 540 12.29 -3.64 -38.33
N ARG A 541 12.67 -2.38 -38.57
CA ARG A 541 14.05 -2.03 -38.98
C ARG A 541 15.09 -2.48 -37.95
N ARG A 542 14.83 -2.26 -36.65
CA ARG A 542 15.74 -2.70 -35.57
C ARG A 542 15.91 -4.22 -35.54
N TRP A 543 14.80 -4.96 -35.65
CA TRP A 543 14.83 -6.42 -35.70
C TRP A 543 15.57 -6.95 -36.93
N VAL A 544 15.30 -6.39 -38.10
CA VAL A 544 16.01 -6.75 -39.34
C VAL A 544 17.50 -6.45 -39.20
N SER A 545 17.88 -5.29 -38.65
CA SER A 545 19.28 -4.95 -38.44
C SER A 545 19.98 -5.90 -37.46
N SER A 546 19.33 -6.27 -36.34
CA SER A 546 19.95 -7.19 -35.37
C SER A 546 20.05 -8.61 -35.92
N TRP A 547 19.05 -9.04 -36.69
CA TRP A 547 19.07 -10.34 -37.36
C TRP A 547 20.17 -10.42 -38.42
N LEU A 548 20.29 -9.40 -39.27
CA LEU A 548 21.38 -9.30 -40.25
C LEU A 548 22.75 -9.29 -39.57
N GLN A 549 22.87 -8.57 -38.46
CA GLN A 549 24.10 -8.51 -37.68
C GLN A 549 24.41 -9.87 -37.03
N GLY A 550 23.40 -10.58 -36.52
CA GLY A 550 23.56 -11.95 -36.01
C GLY A 550 24.07 -12.93 -37.07
N ILE A 551 23.50 -12.89 -38.28
CA ILE A 551 23.99 -13.72 -39.41
C ILE A 551 25.43 -13.36 -39.77
N ARG A 552 25.76 -12.06 -39.77
CA ARG A 552 27.12 -11.60 -40.03
C ARG A 552 28.06 -12.09 -38.94
N ASP A 553 27.66 -11.98 -37.69
CA ASP A 553 28.50 -12.35 -36.57
C ASP A 553 28.74 -13.86 -36.56
N GLU A 554 27.71 -14.68 -36.80
CA GLU A 554 27.87 -16.13 -36.99
C GLU A 554 28.80 -16.47 -38.17
N ARG A 555 28.63 -15.82 -39.33
CA ARG A 555 29.42 -16.16 -40.53
C ARG A 555 30.86 -15.66 -40.49
N TYR A 556 31.13 -14.56 -39.76
CA TYR A 556 32.44 -13.89 -39.75
C TYR A 556 33.20 -13.98 -38.41
N LEU A 557 32.58 -14.38 -37.28
CA LEU A 557 33.30 -14.64 -36.01
C LEU A 557 33.72 -16.10 -35.77
N ILE A 558 33.36 -17.06 -36.63
CA ILE A 558 33.80 -18.47 -36.52
C ILE A 558 35.34 -18.62 -36.53
N THR A 559 36.09 -17.64 -37.06
CA THR A 559 37.57 -17.68 -37.09
C THR A 559 38.26 -17.02 -35.89
N ARG A 560 37.52 -16.56 -34.86
CA ARG A 560 38.10 -15.96 -33.64
C ARG A 560 37.81 -16.75 -32.35
N GLN A 561 37.88 -18.09 -32.40
CA GLN A 561 38.27 -18.80 -31.18
C GLN A 561 39.68 -18.31 -30.80
N LEU A 562 39.85 -17.82 -29.57
CA LEU A 562 41.13 -17.34 -29.05
C LEU A 562 42.18 -18.46 -29.15
N ASN A 563 43.15 -18.32 -30.05
CA ASN A 563 44.37 -19.14 -30.09
C ASN A 563 45.32 -18.91 -28.88
N ASN A 564 44.89 -18.20 -27.83
CA ASN A 564 45.73 -17.79 -26.70
C ASN A 564 45.52 -18.61 -25.41
N PHE A 565 44.75 -19.71 -25.44
CA PHE A 565 44.76 -20.68 -24.35
C PHE A 565 45.59 -21.89 -24.75
N SER A 566 46.91 -21.75 -24.71
CA SER A 566 47.80 -22.90 -24.51
C SER A 566 47.77 -23.24 -23.02
N PRO A 567 47.28 -24.42 -22.60
CA PRO A 567 47.60 -24.90 -21.27
C PRO A 567 49.10 -25.20 -21.27
N GLU A 568 49.87 -24.51 -20.42
CA GLU A 568 51.24 -24.92 -20.14
C GLU A 568 51.21 -26.33 -19.54
N VAL A 569 51.36 -27.33 -20.40
CA VAL A 569 51.75 -28.68 -20.03
C VAL A 569 53.25 -28.63 -19.77
N SER A 570 53.64 -28.34 -18.53
CA SER A 570 54.98 -28.67 -18.04
C SER A 570 54.91 -30.04 -17.36
N VAL A 571 55.10 -31.09 -18.14
CA VAL A 571 55.52 -32.40 -17.63
C VAL A 571 56.84 -32.77 -18.31
N ALA A 572 57.72 -33.37 -17.49
CA ALA A 572 59.02 -33.99 -17.76
C ALA A 572 60.22 -33.05 -17.57
N SER A 573 61.31 -33.39 -16.89
CA SER A 573 61.74 -34.60 -16.16
C SER A 573 63.21 -34.37 -15.76
N ALA A 574 63.66 -35.06 -14.71
CA ALA A 574 65.06 -35.44 -14.43
C ALA A 574 66.03 -34.35 -13.92
N SER A 575 66.26 -34.37 -12.59
CA SER A 575 67.49 -34.89 -11.97
C SER A 575 67.30 -35.06 -10.48
#